data_AF-A0A3B8ZKH0-F1
#
_entry.id   AF-A0A3B8ZKH0-F1
#
_cell.length_a   1.000
_cell.length_b   1.000
_cell.length_c   1.000
_cell.angle_alpha   90.00
_cell.angle_beta   90.00
_cell.angle_gamma   90.00
#
_symmetry.space_group_name_H-M   'P 1'
#
loop_
_entity.id
_entity.type
_entity.pdbx_description
1 polymer ?
#
loop_
_entity_poly.entity_id
_entity_poly.type
_entity_poly.pdbx_seq_one_letter_code
_entity_poly.pdbx_strand_id
1 'polypeptide(L)'
;VAQFHKNYVHYGWHWFWNTGNGDLNNQGTHQLDIARWAIDPDQTHPVRTMAIGGRFKWEDQGETPNTMFAMAEYPNGQQVFFNVRNVNYNGYQKQVENEYYFEDGGRIVRGMYFAKGSSEGVPVDVPPGKVTPGGNWGSFIAACRAGDPKMANGNALDAHYGSVLGHLMNNSYRLGEKLPFDVKSGKFGDNADAAEHFATLHDIMAKGVGIPSDGSTYTVGPMLTFDPQKEIHVGQHADAANVLLKDINRADFQVPAADRV
;
A
#
# COMPACT_ATOMS: atom_id res chain seq x y z
N VAL A 1 -4.22 -5.92 35.90
CA VAL A 1 -3.22 -6.42 34.93
C VAL A 1 -2.60 -5.22 34.24
N ALA A 2 -1.38 -4.82 34.63
CA ALA A 2 -0.77 -3.58 34.12
C ALA A 2 -0.32 -3.65 32.65
N GLN A 3 -0.30 -4.85 32.06
CA GLN A 3 0.08 -5.12 30.66
C GLN A 3 -1.12 -5.43 29.75
N PHE A 4 -2.35 -5.47 30.27
CA PHE A 4 -3.52 -5.69 29.42
C PHE A 4 -3.93 -4.36 28.80
N HIS A 5 -3.97 -4.32 27.47
CA HIS A 5 -4.47 -3.18 26.72
C HIS A 5 -5.66 -3.63 25.87
N LYS A 6 -6.86 -3.12 26.18
CA LYS A 6 -8.11 -3.53 25.50
C LYS A 6 -8.02 -3.33 23.98
N ASN A 7 -7.19 -2.41 23.50
CA ASN A 7 -7.03 -2.14 22.06
C ASN A 7 -6.16 -3.18 21.33
N TYR A 8 -5.48 -4.11 22.03
CA TYR A 8 -4.72 -5.18 21.36
C TYR A 8 -5.56 -6.43 21.04
N VAL A 9 -6.81 -6.52 21.49
CA VAL A 9 -7.63 -7.74 21.29
C VAL A 9 -8.74 -7.56 20.23
N HIS A 10 -9.04 -8.68 19.58
CA HIS A 10 -9.91 -8.94 18.43
C HIS A 10 -9.53 -8.26 17.11
N TYR A 11 -9.44 -6.92 17.04
CA TYR A 11 -9.11 -6.23 15.78
C TYR A 11 -8.12 -5.08 15.96
N GLY A 12 -8.05 -4.42 17.11
CA GLY A 12 -7.26 -3.17 17.24
C GLY A 12 -5.73 -3.31 17.15
N TRP A 13 -5.20 -4.53 17.19
CA TRP A 13 -3.76 -4.82 17.15
C TRP A 13 -3.07 -4.25 15.90
N HIS A 14 -3.75 -4.17 14.76
CA HIS A 14 -3.13 -3.70 13.51
C HIS A 14 -2.89 -2.19 13.49
N TRP A 15 -3.46 -1.43 14.43
CA TRP A 15 -3.25 0.01 14.57
C TRP A 15 -1.94 0.38 15.28
N PHE A 16 -1.16 -0.60 15.74
CA PHE A 16 0.10 -0.40 16.45
C PHE A 16 1.25 -1.02 15.67
N TRP A 17 2.34 -0.29 15.48
CA TRP A 17 3.47 -0.73 14.63
C TRP A 17 4.12 -2.03 15.11
N ASN A 18 4.12 -2.27 16.43
CA ASN A 18 4.69 -3.49 17.01
C ASN A 18 3.92 -4.77 16.65
N THR A 19 2.64 -4.65 16.29
CA THR A 19 1.78 -5.82 16.06
C THR A 19 1.11 -5.81 14.69
N GLY A 20 1.16 -4.70 13.97
CA GLY A 20 0.68 -4.61 12.60
C GLY A 20 1.14 -3.35 11.88
N ASN A 21 0.45 -3.04 10.80
CA ASN A 21 0.93 -2.11 9.76
C ASN A 21 -0.22 -1.24 9.21
N GLY A 22 -1.26 -1.06 10.02
CA GLY A 22 -2.42 -0.24 9.72
C GLY A 22 -3.26 -0.77 8.57
N ASP A 23 -4.26 0.01 8.17
CA ASP A 23 -5.17 -0.40 7.09
C ASP A 23 -4.50 -0.46 5.71
N LEU A 24 -3.38 0.24 5.50
CA LEU A 24 -2.65 0.14 4.24
C LEU A 24 -2.21 -1.31 3.96
N ASN A 25 -1.81 -2.08 4.98
CA ASN A 25 -1.40 -3.46 4.78
C ASN A 25 -2.40 -4.48 5.35
N ASN A 26 -3.37 -4.08 6.16
CA ASN A 26 -4.48 -4.94 6.57
C ASN A 26 -5.53 -5.09 5.44
N GLN A 27 -5.96 -3.98 4.82
CA GLN A 27 -6.86 -4.01 3.66
C GLN A 27 -6.10 -3.86 2.35
N GLY A 28 -5.11 -2.97 2.31
CA GLY A 28 -4.45 -2.65 1.05
C GLY A 28 -3.60 -3.76 0.49
N THR A 29 -3.12 -4.73 1.27
CA THR A 29 -2.35 -5.86 0.71
C THR A 29 -3.10 -6.63 -0.37
N HIS A 30 -4.44 -6.71 -0.29
CA HIS A 30 -5.26 -7.35 -1.31
C HIS A 30 -5.26 -6.57 -2.63
N GLN A 31 -5.42 -5.25 -2.56
CA GLN A 31 -5.48 -4.41 -3.75
C GLN A 31 -4.10 -4.08 -4.31
N LEU A 32 -3.09 -3.94 -3.45
CA LEU A 32 -1.68 -3.78 -3.83
C LEU A 32 -1.16 -5.01 -4.58
N ASP A 33 -1.54 -6.23 -4.16
CA ASP A 33 -1.22 -7.46 -4.89
C ASP A 33 -1.84 -7.45 -6.30
N ILE A 34 -3.14 -7.15 -6.40
CA ILE A 34 -3.83 -7.03 -7.70
C ILE A 34 -3.21 -5.92 -8.56
N ALA A 35 -2.86 -4.76 -7.97
CA ALA A 35 -2.19 -3.68 -8.68
C ALA A 35 -0.81 -4.13 -9.19
N ARG A 36 -0.07 -4.92 -8.39
CA ARG A 36 1.18 -5.52 -8.85
C ARG A 36 0.95 -6.41 -10.05
N TRP A 37 -0.14 -7.17 -10.15
CA TRP A 37 -0.37 -8.03 -11.33
C TRP A 37 -0.39 -7.26 -12.67
N ALA A 38 -0.67 -5.95 -12.64
CA ALA A 38 -0.63 -5.08 -13.82
C ALA A 38 0.74 -4.46 -14.10
N ILE A 39 1.68 -4.53 -13.16
CA ILE A 39 3.08 -4.13 -13.37
C ILE A 39 3.77 -5.18 -14.25
N ASP A 40 4.76 -4.76 -15.04
CA ASP A 40 5.45 -5.65 -15.97
C ASP A 40 6.11 -6.84 -15.24
N PRO A 41 6.13 -8.03 -15.86
CA PRO A 41 6.54 -9.27 -15.19
C PRO A 41 8.04 -9.32 -14.85
N ASP A 42 8.87 -8.47 -15.46
CA ASP A 42 10.31 -8.37 -15.21
C ASP A 42 10.65 -7.43 -14.04
N GLN A 43 9.66 -6.72 -13.48
CA GLN A 43 9.84 -5.83 -12.33
C GLN A 43 9.55 -6.56 -11.02
N THR A 44 10.45 -6.56 -10.03
CA THR A 44 10.17 -7.22 -8.74
C THR A 44 9.66 -6.25 -7.69
N HIS A 45 10.42 -5.18 -7.44
CA HIS A 45 10.17 -4.20 -6.38
C HIS A 45 10.24 -2.77 -6.92
N PRO A 46 9.56 -1.80 -6.28
CA PRO A 46 9.73 -0.40 -6.62
C PRO A 46 11.12 0.10 -6.24
N VAL A 47 11.59 1.13 -6.95
CA VAL A 47 12.85 1.84 -6.68
C VAL A 47 12.65 3.09 -5.84
N ARG A 48 11.44 3.65 -5.84
CA ARG A 48 11.09 4.82 -5.03
C ARG A 48 9.74 4.66 -4.39
N THR A 49 9.57 5.18 -3.19
CA THR A 49 8.27 5.22 -2.51
C THR A 49 8.15 6.43 -1.61
N MET A 50 6.92 6.90 -1.42
CA MET A 50 6.60 7.84 -0.35
C MET A 50 5.17 7.64 0.18
N ALA A 51 4.90 8.11 1.38
CA ALA A 51 3.53 8.15 1.92
C ALA A 51 3.23 9.42 2.72
N ILE A 52 2.00 9.91 2.61
CA ILE A 52 1.47 11.08 3.32
C ILE A 52 0.08 10.74 3.87
N GLY A 53 -0.14 11.01 5.15
CA GLY A 53 -1.40 10.64 5.77
C GLY A 53 -1.56 11.18 7.18
N GLY A 54 -2.60 10.72 7.86
CA GLY A 54 -2.88 11.10 9.23
C GLY A 54 -3.88 10.18 9.88
N ARG A 55 -4.07 10.39 11.18
CA ARG A 55 -5.08 9.73 12.00
C ARG A 55 -6.10 10.78 12.41
N PHE A 56 -7.18 10.87 11.64
CA PHE A 56 -8.14 11.95 11.75
C PHE A 56 -9.41 11.53 12.48
N LYS A 57 -10.02 12.45 13.23
CA LYS A 57 -11.26 12.27 14.02
C LYS A 57 -11.22 11.16 15.08
N TRP A 58 -10.10 10.46 15.24
CA TRP A 58 -9.93 9.38 16.20
C TRP A 58 -8.93 9.83 17.26
N GLU A 59 -9.45 10.24 18.41
CA GLU A 59 -8.68 10.57 19.60
C GLU A 59 -8.40 9.28 20.40
N ASP A 60 -7.62 8.39 19.79
CA ASP A 60 -7.27 7.10 20.39
C ASP A 60 -5.76 6.90 20.46
N GLN A 61 -5.34 5.70 20.86
CA GLN A 61 -3.93 5.36 21.08
C GLN A 61 -3.27 4.72 19.84
N GLY A 62 -3.97 4.63 18.71
CA GLY A 62 -3.43 4.01 17.51
C GLY A 62 -2.30 4.84 16.90
N GLU A 63 -1.31 4.15 16.34
CA GLU A 63 -0.08 4.75 15.82
C GLU A 63 -0.09 4.88 14.29
N THR A 64 -0.79 3.98 13.61
CA THR A 64 -0.87 3.98 12.15
C THR A 64 -1.96 4.95 11.65
N PRO A 65 -1.80 5.53 10.46
CA PRO A 65 -2.79 6.46 9.91
C PRO A 65 -4.08 5.71 9.55
N ASN A 66 -5.23 6.35 9.75
CA ASN A 66 -6.53 5.88 9.26
C ASN A 66 -6.88 6.46 7.88
N THR A 67 -6.11 7.44 7.42
CA THR A 67 -6.16 7.98 6.07
C THR A 67 -4.75 8.20 5.54
N MET A 68 -4.44 7.68 4.35
CA MET A 68 -3.12 7.82 3.76
C MET A 68 -3.19 7.72 2.23
N PHE A 69 -2.42 8.57 1.55
CA PHE A 69 -2.01 8.41 0.17
C PHE A 69 -0.56 7.91 0.18
N ALA A 70 -0.27 6.92 -0.65
CA ALA A 70 1.08 6.43 -0.84
C ALA A 70 1.35 6.19 -2.33
N MET A 71 2.60 6.32 -2.73
CA MET A 71 3.05 6.05 -4.09
C MET A 71 4.30 5.19 -4.09
N ALA A 72 4.45 4.42 -5.16
CA ALA A 72 5.65 3.67 -5.48
C ALA A 72 5.92 3.76 -6.99
N GLU A 73 7.19 3.83 -7.37
CA GLU A 73 7.67 3.89 -8.76
C GLU A 73 8.64 2.73 -9.01
N TYR A 74 8.44 2.02 -10.12
CA TYR A 74 9.25 0.89 -10.56
C TYR A 74 10.39 1.32 -11.50
N PRO A 75 11.44 0.48 -11.69
CA PRO A 75 12.56 0.81 -12.56
C PRO A 75 12.18 1.23 -13.99
N ASN A 76 11.11 0.65 -14.54
CA ASN A 76 10.60 0.96 -15.88
C ASN A 76 9.70 2.21 -15.95
N GLY A 77 9.49 2.91 -14.82
CA GLY A 77 8.64 4.10 -14.74
C GLY A 77 7.16 3.83 -14.46
N GLN A 78 6.73 2.55 -14.38
CA GLN A 78 5.39 2.21 -13.91
C GLN A 78 5.22 2.61 -12.45
N GLN A 79 3.99 2.97 -12.06
CA GLN A 79 3.71 3.49 -10.72
C GLN A 79 2.49 2.83 -10.12
N VAL A 80 2.50 2.72 -8.79
CA VAL A 80 1.36 2.27 -7.99
C VAL A 80 1.03 3.35 -6.98
N PHE A 81 -0.21 3.83 -7.00
CA PHE A 81 -0.75 4.71 -5.98
C PHE A 81 -1.74 3.95 -5.12
N PHE A 82 -1.72 4.21 -3.81
CA PHE A 82 -2.63 3.60 -2.88
C PHE A 82 -3.28 4.63 -1.98
N ASN A 83 -4.62 4.62 -1.96
CA ASN A 83 -5.43 5.47 -1.11
C ASN A 83 -6.19 4.62 -0.10
N VAL A 84 -5.96 4.87 1.19
CA VAL A 84 -6.76 4.29 2.26
C VAL A 84 -7.46 5.39 3.03
N ARG A 85 -8.74 5.15 3.34
CA ARG A 85 -9.61 6.08 4.08
C ARG A 85 -10.52 5.27 4.99
N ASN A 86 -10.44 5.52 6.29
CA ASN A 86 -11.31 4.86 7.27
C ASN A 86 -12.08 5.87 8.13
N VAL A 87 -12.42 7.02 7.54
CA VAL A 87 -13.25 8.05 8.19
C VAL A 87 -14.46 8.34 7.31
N ASN A 88 -15.64 7.95 7.81
CA ASN A 88 -16.91 8.09 7.08
C ASN A 88 -17.45 9.53 7.12
N TYR A 89 -18.26 9.86 6.12
CA TYR A 89 -19.04 11.10 6.04
C TYR A 89 -20.34 10.88 5.25
N ASN A 90 -21.24 11.87 5.23
CA ASN A 90 -22.48 11.75 4.47
C ASN A 90 -22.19 11.70 2.95
N GLY A 91 -22.65 10.66 2.27
CA GLY A 91 -22.32 10.42 0.85
C GLY A 91 -20.98 9.71 0.62
N TYR A 92 -20.33 9.21 1.70
CA TYR A 92 -19.12 8.39 1.59
C TYR A 92 -19.32 7.20 0.66
N GLN A 93 -18.48 7.12 -0.37
CA GLN A 93 -18.49 6.02 -1.32
C GLN A 93 -17.57 4.91 -0.81
N LYS A 94 -18.15 3.74 -0.51
CA LYS A 94 -17.36 2.55 -0.20
C LYS A 94 -16.78 1.99 -1.50
N GLN A 95 -15.46 2.04 -1.60
CA GLN A 95 -14.70 1.67 -2.80
C GLN A 95 -13.54 0.78 -2.37
N VAL A 96 -13.47 -0.42 -2.95
CA VAL A 96 -12.35 -1.35 -2.84
C VAL A 96 -12.09 -1.84 -4.26
N GLU A 97 -11.26 -1.08 -4.98
CA GLU A 97 -11.05 -1.27 -6.41
C GLU A 97 -9.64 -0.81 -6.81
N ASN A 98 -9.17 -1.32 -7.95
CA ASN A 98 -8.01 -0.80 -8.66
C ASN A 98 -8.48 -0.11 -9.94
N GLU A 99 -7.82 1.01 -10.23
CA GLU A 99 -7.96 1.76 -11.46
C GLU A 99 -6.64 1.64 -12.23
N TYR A 100 -6.71 1.54 -13.56
CA TYR A 100 -5.52 1.39 -14.40
C TYR A 100 -5.46 2.58 -15.35
N TYR A 101 -4.29 3.20 -15.45
CA TYR A 101 -4.03 4.37 -16.29
C TYR A 101 -2.90 4.04 -17.24
N PHE A 102 -3.08 4.35 -18.53
CA PHE A 102 -2.16 3.95 -19.59
C PHE A 102 -1.44 5.17 -20.18
N GLU A 103 -0.27 4.93 -20.79
CA GLU A 103 0.58 5.97 -21.38
C GLU A 103 -0.11 6.75 -22.51
N ASP A 104 -1.06 6.13 -23.20
CA ASP A 104 -1.87 6.78 -24.23
C ASP A 104 -2.93 7.73 -23.65
N GLY A 105 -3.05 7.81 -22.33
CA GLY A 105 -4.03 8.60 -21.59
C GLY A 105 -5.39 7.91 -21.43
N GLY A 106 -5.53 6.66 -21.88
CA GLY A 106 -6.67 5.81 -21.59
C GLY A 106 -6.67 5.33 -20.13
N ARG A 107 -7.82 4.87 -19.66
CA ARG A 107 -7.96 4.31 -18.30
C ARG A 107 -9.04 3.25 -18.20
N ILE A 108 -8.85 2.28 -17.30
CA ILE A 108 -9.89 1.35 -16.87
C ILE A 108 -10.31 1.73 -15.45
N VAL A 109 -11.59 2.04 -15.29
CA VAL A 109 -12.21 2.34 -13.99
C VAL A 109 -13.53 1.59 -13.93
N ARG A 110 -13.77 0.84 -12.84
CA ARG A 110 -15.03 0.10 -12.62
C ARG A 110 -15.44 -0.83 -13.76
N GLY A 111 -14.46 -1.54 -14.34
CA GLY A 111 -14.70 -2.47 -15.44
C GLY A 111 -15.04 -1.81 -16.78
N MET A 112 -14.86 -0.49 -16.89
CA MET A 112 -15.09 0.28 -18.11
C MET A 112 -13.77 0.88 -18.61
N TYR A 113 -13.48 0.73 -19.89
CA TYR A 113 -12.36 1.40 -20.57
C TYR A 113 -12.81 2.76 -21.11
N PHE A 114 -12.05 3.80 -20.80
CA PHE A 114 -12.23 5.15 -21.31
C PHE A 114 -11.00 5.52 -22.15
N ALA A 115 -11.22 5.89 -23.41
CA ALA A 115 -10.15 6.47 -24.24
C ALA A 115 -9.73 7.85 -23.70
N LYS A 116 -8.55 8.32 -24.07
CA LYS A 116 -8.02 9.63 -23.65
C LYS A 116 -9.04 10.75 -23.83
N GLY A 117 -9.38 11.42 -22.72
CA GLY A 117 -10.32 12.54 -22.70
C GLY A 117 -11.81 12.16 -22.86
N SER A 118 -12.14 10.88 -22.97
CA SER A 118 -13.52 10.43 -23.07
C SER A 118 -14.19 10.33 -21.69
N SER A 119 -15.43 10.79 -21.61
CA SER A 119 -16.35 10.50 -20.50
C SER A 119 -17.22 9.27 -20.77
N GLU A 120 -17.23 8.76 -22.00
CA GLU A 120 -17.97 7.57 -22.39
C GLU A 120 -17.03 6.35 -22.31
N GLY A 121 -17.42 5.39 -21.47
CA GLY A 121 -16.68 4.15 -21.28
C GLY A 121 -17.31 2.99 -22.04
N VAL A 122 -16.49 2.03 -22.46
CA VAL A 122 -16.93 0.76 -23.01
C VAL A 122 -16.65 -0.38 -22.01
N PRO A 123 -17.56 -1.36 -21.84
CA PRO A 123 -17.31 -2.49 -20.96
C PRO A 123 -16.06 -3.26 -21.37
N VAL A 124 -15.23 -3.61 -20.37
CA VAL A 124 -14.10 -4.51 -20.56
C VAL A 124 -14.61 -5.95 -20.44
N ASP A 125 -14.59 -6.68 -21.55
CA ASP A 125 -14.91 -8.12 -21.59
C ASP A 125 -13.62 -8.91 -21.84
N VAL A 126 -13.14 -9.59 -20.80
CA VAL A 126 -11.94 -10.43 -20.85
C VAL A 126 -12.28 -11.86 -20.45
N PRO A 127 -11.81 -12.86 -21.20
CA PRO A 127 -11.96 -14.25 -20.80
C PRO A 127 -11.33 -14.48 -19.41
N PRO A 128 -11.92 -15.37 -18.58
CA PRO A 128 -11.33 -15.71 -17.29
C PRO A 128 -9.89 -16.21 -17.44
N GLY A 129 -9.02 -15.75 -16.54
CA GLY A 129 -7.66 -16.25 -16.45
C GLY A 129 -7.61 -17.75 -16.11
N LYS A 130 -6.52 -18.41 -16.52
CA LYS A 130 -6.27 -19.80 -16.14
C LYS A 130 -5.87 -19.88 -14.68
N VAL A 131 -6.70 -20.53 -13.86
CA VAL A 131 -6.43 -20.78 -12.45
C VAL A 131 -6.58 -22.27 -12.13
N THR A 132 -5.84 -22.74 -11.12
CA THR A 132 -6.10 -24.04 -10.52
C THR A 132 -7.46 -24.00 -9.80
N PRO A 133 -8.37 -24.95 -10.06
CA PRO A 133 -9.70 -24.96 -9.46
C PRO A 133 -9.70 -25.09 -7.93
N GLY A 134 -10.85 -24.77 -7.32
CA GLY A 134 -11.08 -24.91 -5.88
C GLY A 134 -10.67 -23.70 -5.04
N GLY A 135 -10.43 -22.56 -5.68
CA GLY A 135 -10.06 -21.30 -5.02
C GLY A 135 -8.71 -21.40 -4.29
N ASN A 136 -8.51 -20.52 -3.31
CA ASN A 136 -7.23 -20.41 -2.60
C ASN A 136 -6.84 -21.73 -1.91
N TRP A 137 -7.77 -22.37 -1.19
CA TRP A 137 -7.49 -23.61 -0.47
C TRP A 137 -7.38 -24.83 -1.37
N GLY A 138 -8.24 -24.95 -2.39
CA GLY A 138 -8.20 -26.08 -3.32
C GLY A 138 -6.93 -26.09 -4.16
N SER A 139 -6.51 -24.92 -4.66
CA SER A 139 -5.26 -24.79 -5.41
C SER A 139 -4.03 -25.12 -4.56
N PHE A 140 -3.99 -24.64 -3.31
CA PHE A 140 -2.91 -24.98 -2.37
C PHE A 140 -2.83 -26.49 -2.09
N ILE A 141 -3.96 -27.14 -1.77
CA ILE A 141 -3.99 -28.59 -1.50
C ILE A 141 -3.58 -29.39 -2.75
N ALA A 142 -4.02 -28.97 -3.94
CA ALA A 142 -3.63 -29.59 -5.20
C ALA A 142 -2.11 -29.47 -5.44
N ALA A 143 -1.53 -28.28 -5.22
CA ALA A 143 -0.09 -28.04 -5.30
C ALA A 143 0.70 -28.94 -4.35
N CYS A 144 0.29 -29.04 -3.09
CA CYS A 144 0.94 -29.92 -2.11
C CYS A 144 0.90 -31.39 -2.52
N ARG A 145 -0.25 -31.89 -3.00
CA ARG A 145 -0.40 -33.29 -3.44
C ARG A 145 0.44 -33.62 -4.67
N ALA A 146 0.58 -32.65 -5.58
CA ALA A 146 1.38 -32.80 -6.79
C ALA A 146 2.89 -32.60 -6.53
N GLY A 147 3.27 -31.96 -5.42
CA GLY A 147 4.63 -31.51 -5.21
C GLY A 147 5.04 -30.38 -6.16
N ASP A 148 4.08 -29.62 -6.68
CA ASP A 148 4.31 -28.53 -7.64
C ASP A 148 3.73 -27.21 -7.12
N PRO A 149 4.57 -26.29 -6.57
CA PRO A 149 4.11 -25.00 -6.06
C PRO A 149 3.50 -24.09 -7.13
N LYS A 150 3.78 -24.32 -8.43
CA LYS A 150 3.19 -23.53 -9.53
C LYS A 150 1.70 -23.80 -9.73
N MET A 151 1.15 -24.83 -9.08
CA MET A 151 -0.29 -25.07 -9.07
C MET A 151 -1.04 -24.20 -8.06
N ALA A 152 -0.37 -23.52 -7.13
CA ALA A 152 -1.03 -22.51 -6.31
C ALA A 152 -1.35 -21.27 -7.16
N ASN A 153 -2.52 -20.65 -6.97
CA ASN A 153 -2.90 -19.45 -7.72
C ASN A 153 -2.17 -18.17 -7.26
N GLY A 154 -1.26 -18.31 -6.30
CA GLY A 154 -0.33 -17.29 -5.82
C GLY A 154 0.72 -18.02 -4.98
N ASN A 155 1.99 -17.70 -5.20
CA ASN A 155 3.11 -18.33 -4.50
C ASN A 155 3.76 -17.36 -3.50
N ALA A 156 4.78 -17.84 -2.78
CA ALA A 156 5.45 -17.03 -1.76
C ALA A 156 6.17 -15.79 -2.33
N LEU A 157 6.66 -15.84 -3.58
CA LEU A 157 7.27 -14.68 -4.23
C LEU A 157 6.22 -13.66 -4.64
N ASP A 158 5.06 -14.08 -5.15
CA ASP A 158 3.96 -13.17 -5.46
C ASP A 158 3.53 -12.40 -4.20
N ALA A 159 3.35 -13.14 -3.09
CA ALA A 159 3.03 -12.55 -1.79
C ALA A 159 4.14 -11.62 -1.27
N HIS A 160 5.41 -11.97 -1.46
CA HIS A 160 6.56 -11.13 -1.09
C HIS A 160 6.53 -9.80 -1.85
N TYR A 161 6.44 -9.83 -3.18
CA TYR A 161 6.42 -8.63 -4.02
C TYR A 161 5.23 -7.72 -3.68
N GLY A 162 4.03 -8.28 -3.51
CA GLY A 162 2.84 -7.53 -3.11
C GLY A 162 2.95 -6.92 -1.71
N SER A 163 3.54 -7.65 -0.76
CA SER A 163 3.68 -7.18 0.63
C SER A 163 4.73 -6.08 0.77
N VAL A 164 5.86 -6.20 0.07
CA VAL A 164 6.97 -5.23 0.12
C VAL A 164 6.50 -3.84 -0.24
N LEU A 165 5.66 -3.68 -1.28
CA LEU A 165 5.04 -2.39 -1.64
C LEU A 165 4.49 -1.64 -0.42
N GLY A 166 3.60 -2.27 0.33
CA GLY A 166 2.96 -1.61 1.47
C GLY A 166 3.91 -1.39 2.64
N HIS A 167 4.86 -2.29 2.86
CA HIS A 167 5.90 -2.10 3.87
C HIS A 167 6.78 -0.89 3.57
N LEU A 168 7.23 -0.72 2.33
CA LEU A 168 8.05 0.42 1.94
C LEU A 168 7.27 1.75 2.05
N MET A 169 5.98 1.76 1.68
CA MET A 169 5.10 2.91 1.87
C MET A 169 4.97 3.30 3.36
N ASN A 170 4.76 2.31 4.24
CA ASN A 170 4.72 2.53 5.68
C ASN A 170 6.07 2.99 6.25
N ASN A 171 7.21 2.50 5.73
CA ASN A 171 8.53 2.97 6.15
C ASN A 171 8.70 4.46 5.87
N SER A 172 8.26 4.95 4.70
CA SER A 172 8.25 6.38 4.40
C SER A 172 7.40 7.13 5.42
N TYR A 173 6.15 6.72 5.66
CA TYR A 173 5.28 7.37 6.64
C TYR A 173 5.90 7.43 8.04
N ARG A 174 6.53 6.34 8.50
CA ARG A 174 7.14 6.24 9.84
C ARG A 174 8.35 7.16 10.03
N LEU A 175 9.01 7.56 8.95
CA LEU A 175 10.11 8.55 8.95
C LEU A 175 9.63 9.98 8.68
N GLY A 176 8.32 10.18 8.56
CA GLY A 176 7.75 11.46 8.17
C GLY A 176 7.74 12.51 9.26
N GLU A 177 7.68 13.76 8.81
CA GLU A 177 7.55 14.94 9.67
C GLU A 177 6.11 15.46 9.67
N LYS A 178 5.74 16.22 10.70
CA LYS A 178 4.43 16.86 10.77
C LYS A 178 4.41 18.12 9.93
N LEU A 179 3.53 18.17 8.94
CA LEU A 179 3.21 19.38 8.16
C LEU A 179 1.72 19.73 8.32
N PRO A 180 1.33 21.00 8.08
CA PRO A 180 -0.07 21.40 8.11
C PRO A 180 -0.95 20.51 7.22
N PHE A 181 -2.21 20.33 7.60
CA PHE A 181 -3.23 19.71 6.76
C PHE A 181 -3.57 20.65 5.59
N ASP A 182 -2.74 20.62 4.57
CA ASP A 182 -2.82 21.44 3.36
C ASP A 182 -2.49 20.56 2.15
N VAL A 183 -3.17 20.78 1.03
CA VAL A 183 -2.90 20.08 -0.23
C VAL A 183 -1.45 20.29 -0.71
N LYS A 184 -0.82 21.40 -0.34
CA LYS A 184 0.59 21.74 -0.67
C LYS A 184 1.60 21.00 0.20
N SER A 185 1.17 20.28 1.24
CA SER A 185 2.06 19.46 2.07
C SER A 185 2.55 18.21 1.33
N GLY A 186 1.90 17.81 0.23
CA GLY A 186 2.37 16.74 -0.64
C GLY A 186 3.71 17.10 -1.32
N LYS A 187 4.69 16.22 -1.23
CA LYS A 187 6.05 16.39 -1.79
C LYS A 187 6.29 15.44 -2.96
N PHE A 188 5.55 15.63 -4.06
CA PHE A 188 5.56 14.71 -5.22
C PHE A 188 6.52 15.12 -6.35
N GLY A 189 7.22 16.25 -6.22
CA GLY A 189 8.03 16.79 -7.31
C GLY A 189 7.17 17.12 -8.54
N ASP A 190 7.62 16.70 -9.72
CA ASP A 190 6.92 16.95 -10.99
C ASP A 190 5.87 15.87 -11.34
N ASN A 191 5.57 14.96 -10.40
CA ASN A 191 4.58 13.91 -10.61
C ASN A 191 3.16 14.47 -10.47
N ALA A 192 2.61 14.91 -11.60
CA ALA A 192 1.27 15.52 -11.68
C ALA A 192 0.17 14.55 -11.27
N ASP A 193 0.26 13.27 -11.64
CA ASP A 193 -0.77 12.26 -11.33
C ASP A 193 -0.84 12.02 -9.82
N ALA A 194 0.31 11.85 -9.15
CA ALA A 194 0.37 11.71 -7.69
C ALA A 194 -0.21 12.95 -6.98
N ALA A 195 0.09 14.16 -7.50
CA ALA A 195 -0.46 15.40 -6.97
C ALA A 195 -1.99 15.48 -7.15
N GLU A 196 -2.52 15.06 -8.29
CA GLU A 196 -3.96 15.02 -8.56
C GLU A 196 -4.70 14.01 -7.67
N HIS A 197 -4.17 12.79 -7.55
CA HIS A 197 -4.76 11.75 -6.71
C HIS A 197 -4.71 12.13 -5.22
N PHE A 198 -3.61 12.72 -4.76
CA PHE A 198 -3.53 13.25 -3.40
C PHE A 198 -4.48 14.43 -3.18
N ALA A 199 -4.58 15.36 -4.13
CA ALA A 199 -5.51 16.48 -4.03
C ALA A 199 -6.96 16.00 -3.93
N THR A 200 -7.32 14.96 -4.68
CA THR A 200 -8.64 14.30 -4.59
C THR A 200 -8.87 13.72 -3.21
N LEU A 201 -7.89 13.01 -2.64
CA LEU A 201 -7.96 12.52 -1.26
C LEU A 201 -8.13 13.67 -0.26
N HIS A 202 -7.29 14.71 -0.37
CA HIS A 202 -7.33 15.88 0.49
C HIS A 202 -8.71 16.54 0.46
N ASP A 203 -9.29 16.75 -0.71
CA ASP A 203 -10.61 17.35 -0.88
C ASP A 203 -11.72 16.52 -0.21
N ILE A 204 -11.64 15.19 -0.32
CA ILE A 204 -12.59 14.30 0.34
C ILE A 204 -12.48 14.41 1.86
N MET A 205 -11.27 14.50 2.39
CA MET A 205 -11.05 14.67 3.83
C MET A 205 -11.44 16.07 4.32
N ALA A 206 -11.10 17.12 3.58
CA ALA A 206 -11.39 18.50 3.95
C ALA A 206 -12.89 18.82 3.85
N LYS A 207 -13.52 18.50 2.72
CA LYS A 207 -14.90 18.89 2.41
C LYS A 207 -15.92 17.82 2.80
N GLY A 208 -15.61 16.55 2.54
CA GLY A 208 -16.48 15.42 2.87
C GLY A 208 -16.47 15.13 4.37
N VAL A 209 -15.30 14.79 4.90
CA VAL A 209 -15.13 14.45 6.33
C VAL A 209 -15.15 15.69 7.23
N GLY A 210 -14.80 16.87 6.72
CA GLY A 210 -14.75 18.09 7.51
C GLY A 210 -13.54 18.12 8.45
N ILE A 211 -12.35 17.73 7.95
CA ILE A 211 -11.10 17.95 8.68
C ILE A 211 -10.75 19.44 8.62
N PRO A 212 -10.61 20.13 9.77
CA PRO A 212 -10.27 21.55 9.77
C PRO A 212 -8.82 21.73 9.30
N SER A 213 -8.57 22.74 8.47
CA SER A 213 -7.21 23.09 8.05
C SER A 213 -6.35 23.61 9.20
N ASP A 214 -6.96 24.34 10.13
CA ASP A 214 -6.30 24.79 11.35
C ASP A 214 -6.24 23.68 12.40
N GLY A 215 -5.10 23.54 13.06
CA GLY A 215 -4.85 22.53 14.09
C GLY A 215 -4.68 21.08 13.60
N SER A 216 -5.01 20.77 12.34
CA SER A 216 -4.78 19.43 11.78
C SER A 216 -3.43 19.34 11.06
N THR A 217 -2.83 18.15 11.08
CA THR A 217 -1.55 17.90 10.42
C THR A 217 -1.57 16.61 9.61
N TYR A 218 -0.75 16.58 8.56
CA TYR A 218 -0.29 15.36 7.93
C TYR A 218 1.04 14.94 8.55
N THR A 219 1.29 13.64 8.61
CA THR A 219 2.64 13.10 8.60
C THR A 219 3.06 12.93 7.14
N VAL A 220 4.17 13.56 6.75
CA VAL A 220 4.68 13.53 5.37
C VAL A 220 6.01 12.79 5.36
N GLY A 221 5.97 11.56 4.85
CA GLY A 221 7.15 10.72 4.71
C GLY A 221 8.13 11.25 3.67
N PRO A 222 9.45 11.06 3.86
CA PRO A 222 10.42 11.35 2.83
C PRO A 222 10.24 10.39 1.64
N MET A 223 10.70 10.84 0.46
CA MET A 223 10.90 9.94 -0.67
C MET A 223 12.06 8.99 -0.35
N LEU A 224 11.76 7.69 -0.23
CA LEU A 224 12.76 6.66 0.00
C LEU A 224 13.18 6.02 -1.31
N THR A 225 14.46 5.68 -1.43
CA THR A 225 15.00 4.90 -2.55
C THR A 225 15.28 3.47 -2.09
N PHE A 226 15.04 2.49 -2.96
CA PHE A 226 15.17 1.07 -2.67
C PHE A 226 15.95 0.36 -3.78
N ASP A 227 16.88 -0.51 -3.40
CA ASP A 227 17.62 -1.39 -4.32
C ASP A 227 16.80 -2.68 -4.49
N PRO A 228 16.15 -2.90 -5.65
CA PRO A 228 15.25 -4.03 -5.85
C PRO A 228 15.99 -5.38 -5.92
N GLN A 229 17.31 -5.39 -6.12
CA GLN A 229 18.10 -6.62 -6.15
C GLN A 229 18.58 -7.01 -4.76
N LYS A 230 18.99 -6.03 -3.96
CA LYS A 230 19.49 -6.26 -2.59
C LYS A 230 18.39 -6.23 -1.54
N GLU A 231 17.21 -5.74 -1.92
CA GLU A 231 16.05 -5.54 -1.04
C GLU A 231 16.36 -4.67 0.19
N ILE A 232 17.09 -3.58 -0.02
CA ILE A 232 17.45 -2.61 1.02
C ILE A 232 17.19 -1.18 0.57
N HIS A 233 16.92 -0.29 1.52
CA HIS A 233 16.91 1.14 1.26
C HIS A 233 18.33 1.65 1.00
N VAL A 234 18.43 2.60 0.05
CA VAL A 234 19.68 3.26 -0.35
C VAL A 234 19.48 4.78 -0.42
N GLY A 235 20.58 5.52 -0.46
CA GLY A 235 20.53 6.99 -0.57
C GLY A 235 20.12 7.68 0.72
N GLN A 236 19.42 8.82 0.59
CA GLN A 236 19.01 9.63 1.73
C GLN A 236 18.00 8.86 2.60
N HIS A 237 18.19 8.88 3.92
CA HIS A 237 17.39 8.15 4.92
C HIS A 237 17.58 6.62 4.93
N ALA A 238 18.51 6.06 4.15
CA ALA A 238 18.73 4.61 4.08
C ALA A 238 18.95 3.95 5.45
N ASP A 239 19.83 4.50 6.29
CA ASP A 239 20.13 3.93 7.60
C ASP A 239 18.87 3.84 8.48
N ALA A 240 18.10 4.93 8.57
CA ALA A 240 16.88 4.97 9.36
C ALA A 240 15.79 4.05 8.79
N ALA A 241 15.65 4.00 7.45
CA ALA A 241 14.65 3.18 6.79
C ALA A 241 15.00 1.68 6.88
N ASN A 242 16.28 1.31 6.81
CA ASN A 242 16.72 -0.08 6.90
C ASN A 242 16.49 -0.68 8.29
N VAL A 243 16.46 0.12 9.36
CA VAL A 243 16.03 -0.34 10.70
C VAL A 243 14.58 -0.83 10.68
N LEU A 244 13.74 -0.33 9.75
CA LEU A 244 12.32 -0.67 9.66
C LEU A 244 12.04 -1.90 8.79
N LEU A 245 13.04 -2.46 8.08
CA LEU A 245 12.85 -3.66 7.25
C LEU A 245 12.66 -4.93 8.08
N LYS A 246 13.23 -4.96 9.29
CA LYS A 246 13.17 -6.13 10.16
C LYS A 246 13.39 -5.74 11.61
N ASP A 247 12.50 -6.19 12.48
CA ASP A 247 12.68 -6.06 13.92
C ASP A 247 13.88 -6.87 14.42
N ILE A 248 14.51 -6.38 15.48
CA ILE A 248 15.63 -7.08 16.13
C ILE A 248 15.13 -8.43 16.64
N ASN A 249 15.70 -9.51 16.11
CA ASN A 249 15.47 -10.85 16.63
C ASN A 249 15.83 -10.89 18.13
N ARG A 250 15.01 -11.56 18.92
CA ARG A 250 15.38 -11.89 20.30
C ARG A 250 16.60 -12.80 20.29
N ALA A 251 17.50 -12.61 21.26
CA ALA A 251 18.58 -13.54 21.51
C ALA A 251 18.01 -14.97 21.64
N ASP A 252 18.66 -15.94 21.01
CA ASP A 252 18.30 -17.36 20.92
C ASP A 252 17.06 -17.70 20.07
N PHE A 253 16.39 -16.72 19.47
CA PHE A 253 15.24 -16.90 18.56
C PHE A 253 15.47 -16.26 17.20
N GLN A 254 16.72 -16.24 16.74
CA GLN A 254 17.05 -15.66 15.45
C GLN A 254 16.52 -16.54 14.30
N VAL A 255 15.79 -15.94 13.36
CA VAL A 255 15.45 -16.59 12.08
C VAL A 255 16.77 -16.93 11.34
N PRO A 256 17.01 -18.20 10.96
CA PRO A 256 18.19 -18.60 10.20
C PRO A 256 18.33 -17.80 8.90
N ALA A 257 19.57 -17.58 8.48
CA ALA A 257 19.83 -17.03 7.16
C ALA A 257 19.43 -18.04 6.07
N ALA A 258 19.01 -17.55 4.90
CA ALA A 258 18.51 -18.38 3.81
C ALA A 258 19.56 -19.39 3.29
N ASP A 259 20.85 -19.10 3.43
CA ASP A 259 21.96 -19.98 3.09
C ASP A 259 22.19 -21.11 4.12
N ARG A 260 21.44 -21.12 5.23
CA ARG A 260 21.53 -22.10 6.32
C ARG A 260 20.33 -23.03 6.42
N VAL A 261 19.39 -22.98 5.46
CA VAL A 261 18.17 -23.79 5.41
C VAL A 261 18.04 -24.54 4.09
#